data_AF-M4Z5V4-F1
#
_entry.id   AF-M4Z5V4-F1
#
_cell.length_a   1.000
_cell.length_b   1.000
_cell.length_c   1.000
_cell.angle_alpha   90.00
_cell.angle_beta   90.00
_cell.angle_gamma   90.00
#
_symmetry.space_group_name_H-M   'P 1'
#
loop_
_entity.id
_entity.type
_entity.pdbx_description
1 polymer ?
#
loop_
_entity_poly.entity_id
_entity_poly.type
_entity_poly.pdbx_seq_one_letter_code
_entity_poly.pdbx_strand_id
1 'polypeptide(L)'
;MIHRGVQYTVVATAEPDIWEWRYEFGDQVKTGRTQTRLAALAARRVKSKIDAALRTAQTGSVSAANVVERIDLAKATSHGLT
;
A
#
# COMPACT_ATOMS: atom_id res chain seq x y z
N MET A 1 -14.18 11.57 -1.80
CA MET A 1 -13.84 11.31 -3.22
C MET A 1 -13.50 9.83 -3.37
N ILE A 2 -13.67 9.24 -4.55
CA ILE A 2 -13.39 7.81 -4.78
C ILE A 2 -12.35 7.67 -5.88
N HIS A 3 -11.32 6.85 -5.68
CA HIS A 3 -10.28 6.55 -6.67
C HIS A 3 -9.99 5.05 -6.68
N ARG A 4 -10.18 4.37 -7.82
CA ARG A 4 -9.96 2.91 -7.96
C ARG A 4 -10.73 2.06 -6.92
N GLY A 5 -11.93 2.51 -6.52
CA GLY A 5 -12.74 1.85 -5.49
C GLY A 5 -12.33 2.16 -4.04
N VAL A 6 -11.33 3.01 -3.83
CA VAL A 6 -10.87 3.47 -2.51
C VAL A 6 -11.52 4.81 -2.19
N GLN A 7 -12.23 4.86 -1.06
CA GLN A 7 -12.74 6.10 -0.50
C GLN A 7 -11.54 6.88 0.07
N TYR A 8 -11.40 8.14 -0.34
CA TYR A 8 -10.40 9.04 0.22
C TYR A 8 -10.93 10.44 0.44
N THR A 9 -10.35 11.09 1.45
CA THR A 9 -10.65 12.45 1.89
C THR A 9 -9.35 13.21 2.01
N VAL A 10 -9.36 14.46 1.55
CA VAL A 10 -8.26 15.41 1.70
C VAL A 10 -8.85 16.70 2.23
N VAL A 11 -8.38 17.16 3.39
CA VAL A 11 -8.85 18.38 4.06
C VAL A 11 -7.67 19.32 4.29
N ALA A 12 -7.91 20.61 4.12
CA ALA A 12 -6.95 21.63 4.52
C ALA A 12 -6.90 21.66 6.05
N THR A 13 -5.70 21.79 6.61
CA THR A 13 -5.55 21.97 8.07
C THR A 13 -5.56 23.45 8.44
N ALA A 14 -5.49 23.75 9.74
CA ALA A 14 -5.31 25.12 10.24
C ALA A 14 -3.98 25.74 9.77
N GLU A 15 -2.99 24.91 9.44
CA GLU A 15 -1.72 25.37 8.91
C GLU A 15 -1.82 25.53 7.38
N PRO A 16 -1.48 26.72 6.83
CA PRO A 16 -1.39 26.89 5.40
C PRO A 16 -0.36 25.90 4.84
N ASP A 17 -0.65 25.37 3.67
CA ASP A 17 0.17 24.38 2.98
C ASP A 17 0.16 22.97 3.59
N ILE A 18 -0.52 22.71 4.71
CA ILE A 18 -0.66 21.36 5.26
C ILE A 18 -2.05 20.81 4.95
N TRP A 19 -2.06 19.61 4.36
CA TRP A 19 -3.24 18.87 3.98
C TRP A 19 -3.27 17.54 4.70
N GLU A 20 -4.33 17.30 5.45
CA GLU A 20 -4.62 16.00 6.04
C GLU A 20 -5.35 15.14 5.01
N TRP A 21 -4.98 13.87 4.97
CA TRP A 21 -5.62 12.91 4.11
C TRP A 21 -5.91 11.62 4.87
N ARG A 22 -7.00 10.98 4.45
CA ARG A 22 -7.44 9.68 4.94
C ARG A 22 -7.93 8.88 3.77
N TYR A 23 -7.56 7.61 3.69
CA TYR A 23 -8.15 6.69 2.74
C TYR A 23 -8.38 5.32 3.39
N GLU A 24 -9.38 4.62 2.86
CA GLU A 24 -9.86 3.36 3.40
C GLU A 24 -9.79 2.30 2.30
N PHE A 25 -8.94 1.30 2.51
CA PHE A 25 -8.69 0.22 1.56
C PHE A 25 -8.90 -1.13 2.27
N GLY A 26 -9.92 -1.88 1.86
CA GLY A 26 -10.34 -3.09 2.55
C GLY A 26 -10.63 -2.79 4.02
N ASP A 27 -9.98 -3.52 4.93
CA ASP A 27 -10.03 -3.33 6.39
C ASP A 27 -9.00 -2.34 6.94
N GLN A 28 -8.18 -1.72 6.07
CA GLN A 28 -7.12 -0.81 6.49
C GLN A 28 -7.50 0.65 6.25
N VAL A 29 -7.60 1.40 7.34
CA VAL A 29 -7.67 2.86 7.31
C VAL A 29 -6.26 3.43 7.39
N LYS A 30 -5.87 4.23 6.40
CA LYS A 30 -4.60 4.96 6.41
C LYS A 30 -4.85 6.45 6.44
N THR A 31 -4.18 7.12 7.37
CA THR A 31 -4.22 8.57 7.52
C THR A 31 -2.81 9.14 7.40
N GLY A 32 -2.73 10.43 7.10
CA GLY A 32 -1.47 11.15 7.11
C GLY A 32 -1.62 12.60 6.71
N ARG A 33 -0.48 13.29 6.67
CA ARG A 33 -0.39 14.70 6.28
C ARG A 33 0.52 14.84 5.07
N THR A 34 0.27 15.84 4.24
CA THR A 34 1.21 16.25 3.20
C THR A 34 1.33 17.76 3.18
N GLN A 35 2.56 18.25 3.10
CA GLN A 35 2.84 19.67 2.98
C GLN A 35 3.01 20.03 1.50
N THR A 36 2.11 20.86 0.99
CA THR A 36 2.19 21.48 -0.33
C THR A 36 1.27 22.70 -0.42
N ARG A 37 1.75 23.71 -1.13
CA ARG A 37 0.99 24.93 -1.45
C ARG A 37 -0.24 24.70 -2.33
N LEU A 38 -0.28 23.59 -3.08
CA LEU A 38 -1.30 23.35 -4.10
C LEU A 38 -2.25 22.22 -3.67
N ALA A 39 -3.52 22.55 -3.47
CA ALA A 39 -4.58 21.58 -3.15
C ALA A 39 -4.65 20.42 -4.17
N ALA A 40 -4.53 20.75 -5.46
CA ALA A 40 -4.50 19.77 -6.54
C ALA A 40 -3.31 18.80 -6.41
N LEU A 41 -2.15 19.28 -5.95
CA LEU A 41 -0.97 18.46 -5.74
C LEU A 41 -1.12 17.55 -4.51
N ALA A 42 -1.77 18.04 -3.45
CA ALA A 42 -2.12 17.22 -2.29
C ALA A 42 -2.99 16.03 -2.71
N ALA A 43 -4.07 16.29 -3.45
CA ALA A 43 -4.92 15.25 -4.00
C ALA A 43 -4.15 14.27 -4.91
N ARG A 44 -3.26 14.76 -5.78
CA ARG A 44 -2.44 13.92 -6.65
C ARG A 44 -1.51 12.98 -5.88
N ARG A 45 -0.85 13.48 -4.81
CA ARG A 45 0.00 12.65 -3.93
C ARG A 45 -0.79 11.56 -3.23
N VAL A 46 -2.02 11.85 -2.79
CA VAL A 46 -2.89 10.86 -2.16
C VAL A 46 -3.29 9.78 -3.16
N LYS A 47 -3.67 10.15 -4.39
CA LYS A 47 -3.92 9.17 -5.46
C LYS A 47 -2.71 8.27 -5.72
N SER A 48 -1.51 8.83 -5.85
CA SER A 48 -0.29 8.03 -6.02
C SER A 48 -0.01 7.08 -4.85
N LYS A 49 -0.29 7.49 -3.60
CA LYS A 49 -0.19 6.61 -2.43
C LYS A 49 -1.19 5.46 -2.49
N ILE A 50 -2.42 5.73 -2.91
CA ILE A 50 -3.45 4.70 -3.11
C ILE A 50 -3.01 3.72 -4.20
N ASP A 51 -2.53 4.21 -5.35
CA ASP A 51 -2.03 3.37 -6.44
C ASP A 51 -0.84 2.48 -5.98
N ALA A 52 0.07 3.02 -5.16
CA ALA A 52 1.16 2.24 -4.59
C ALA A 52 0.66 1.16 -3.60
N ALA A 53 -0.28 1.50 -2.72
CA ALA A 53 -0.88 0.55 -1.79
C ALA A 53 -1.63 -0.57 -2.53
N LEU A 54 -2.39 -0.23 -3.57
CA LEU A 54 -3.05 -1.22 -4.43
C LEU A 54 -2.04 -2.15 -5.11
N ARG A 55 -0.92 -1.61 -5.61
CA ARG A 55 0.13 -2.44 -6.23
C ARG A 55 0.73 -3.40 -5.22
N THR A 56 1.09 -2.92 -4.02
CA THR A 56 1.64 -3.77 -2.96
C THR A 56 0.64 -4.82 -2.50
N ALA A 57 -0.65 -4.51 -2.39
CA ALA A 57 -1.68 -5.48 -2.03
C ALA A 57 -1.83 -6.58 -3.10
N GLN A 58 -1.84 -6.20 -4.38
CA GLN A 58 -1.86 -7.15 -5.50
C GLN A 58 -0.61 -8.04 -5.51
N THR A 59 0.58 -7.46 -5.33
CA THR A 59 1.84 -8.23 -5.31
C THR A 59 1.98 -9.08 -4.04
N GLY A 60 1.49 -8.62 -2.89
CA GLY A 60 1.47 -9.38 -1.64
C GLY A 60 0.58 -10.62 -1.70
N SER A 61 -0.56 -10.52 -2.39
CA SER A 61 -1.45 -11.66 -2.68
C SER A 61 -0.78 -12.72 -3.56
N VAL A 62 0.13 -12.34 -4.46
CA VAL A 62 0.86 -13.29 -5.33
C VAL A 62 2.14 -13.80 -4.66
N SER A 63 2.79 -13.00 -3.82
CA SER A 63 4.05 -13.36 -3.16
C SER A 63 3.85 -14.34 -2.00
N ALA A 64 2.69 -14.33 -1.32
CA ALA A 64 2.39 -15.33 -0.29
C ALA A 64 2.11 -16.71 -0.90
N ALA A 65 1.50 -16.78 -2.09
CA ALA A 65 1.24 -18.03 -2.79
C ALA A 65 2.53 -18.69 -3.34
N ASN A 66 3.52 -17.88 -3.72
CA ASN A 66 4.71 -18.37 -4.45
C ASN A 66 5.95 -18.67 -3.58
N VAL A 67 5.89 -18.44 -2.26
CA VAL A 67 7.01 -18.76 -1.32
C VAL A 67 6.89 -20.17 -0.75
N VAL A 68 5.68 -20.69 -0.57
CA VAL A 68 5.44 -22.02 0.01
C VAL A 68 5.97 -23.16 -0.87
N GLU A 69 6.00 -22.99 -2.20
CA GLU A 69 6.41 -24.06 -3.12
C GLU A 69 7.94 -24.25 -3.23
N ARG A 70 8.76 -23.31 -2.73
CA ARG A 70 10.23 -23.38 -2.86
C ARG A 70 10.95 -23.94 -1.64
N ILE A 71 10.26 -24.13 -0.51
CA ILE A 71 10.86 -24.58 0.75
C ILE A 71 10.90 -26.12 0.85
N ASP A 72 10.08 -26.84 0.08
CA ASP A 72 9.98 -28.30 0.19
C ASP A 72 11.09 -29.09 -0.54
N LEU A 73 11.83 -28.46 -1.47
CA LEU A 73 12.87 -29.17 -2.25
C LEU A 73 14.23 -29.29 -1.54
N ALA A 74 14.42 -28.65 -0.38
CA ALA A 74 15.72 -28.58 0.28
C ALA A 74 16.00 -29.71 1.29
N LYS A 75 15.08 -30.66 1.51
CA LYS A 75 15.22 -31.68 2.57
C LYS A 75 15.58 -33.10 2.13
N ALA A 76 15.73 -33.39 0.84
CA ALA A 76 15.83 -34.77 0.35
C ALA A 76 17.22 -35.24 -0.14
N THR A 77 18.33 -34.61 0.24
CA THR A 77 19.67 -35.14 -0.11
C THR A 77 20.65 -34.99 1.03
N SER A 78 20.50 -35.81 2.06
CA SER A 78 21.57 -36.14 3.01
C SER A 78 21.19 -37.43 3.73
N HIS A 79 21.25 -38.56 3.02
CA HIS A 79 21.31 -39.86 3.68
C HIS A 79 22.22 -40.81 2.89
N GLY A 80 23.30 -41.22 3.53
CA GLY A 80 24.02 -42.44 3.20
C GLY A 80 25.24 -42.29 2.30
N LEU A 81 26.40 -42.05 2.90
CA LEU A 81 27.60 -42.78 2.50
C LEU A 81 28.25 -43.30 3.78
N THR A 82 28.11 -44.60 3.98
CA THR A 82 28.89 -45.38 4.95
C THR A 82 30.30 -45.58 4.45
#